data_AF-A0A7V9DGW8-F1
#
_entry.id   AF-A0A7V9DGW8-F1
#
_cell.length_a   1.000
_cell.length_b   1.000
_cell.length_c   1.000
_cell.angle_alpha   90.00
_cell.angle_beta   90.00
_cell.angle_gamma   90.00
#
_symmetry.space_group_name_H-M   'P 1'
#
loop_
_entity.id
_entity.type
_entity.pdbx_description
1 polymer ?
#
loop_
_entity_poly.entity_id
_entity_poly.type
_entity_poly.pdbx_seq_one_letter_code
_entity_poly.pdbx_strand_id
1 'polypeptide(L)'
;LYGPLDTGLDLDTEVAVGYDDRDFGPTPPPGATKVEVPAEIGEEAFLRAAGTAIQRRAVDAQSLTIYRNRELKLYSRPGESREAFAARADEAAQSGADREAAKIRDRLEAKRERLEQALETARRRAEELEADQKTRTTTELLAGAGTVLSVLLGGRGRARTIARAGGAIGTAASRRGMTVRAAERRRTAEEKATATEQSLEELEQELIDEIAEIDADWAAKADELDEIEIRLESPDVRVVELNLVWVPTA
;
A
#
# COMPACT_ATOMS: atom_id res chain seq x y z
N LEU A 1 -38.90 -11.81 -12.22
CA LEU A 1 -40.37 -11.88 -12.39
C LEU A 1 -40.98 -10.64 -11.76
N TYR A 2 -41.96 -10.03 -12.42
CA TYR A 2 -42.74 -8.91 -11.89
C TYR A 2 -44.22 -9.31 -11.98
N GLY A 3 -44.94 -9.35 -10.85
CA GLY A 3 -46.33 -9.78 -10.82
C GLY A 3 -46.78 -10.30 -9.45
N PRO A 4 -48.08 -10.67 -9.30
CA PRO A 4 -49.07 -10.85 -10.36
C PRO A 4 -49.50 -9.53 -11.02
N LEU A 5 -49.95 -9.60 -12.29
CA LEU A 5 -50.30 -8.43 -13.11
C LEU A 5 -51.78 -8.01 -12.99
N ASP A 6 -52.52 -8.55 -12.02
CA ASP A 6 -53.97 -8.35 -11.86
C ASP A 6 -54.36 -6.86 -11.66
N THR A 7 -53.43 -6.05 -11.15
CA THR A 7 -53.61 -4.61 -10.91
C THR A 7 -52.65 -3.75 -11.74
N GLY A 8 -52.00 -4.36 -12.74
CA GLY A 8 -50.95 -3.75 -13.55
C GLY A 8 -49.54 -4.20 -13.18
N LEU A 9 -48.53 -3.60 -13.83
CA LEU A 9 -47.12 -3.90 -13.60
C LEU A 9 -46.62 -3.13 -12.37
N ASP A 10 -46.46 -3.82 -11.25
CA ASP A 10 -45.76 -3.30 -10.08
C ASP A 10 -44.28 -3.72 -10.13
N LEU A 11 -43.42 -2.76 -10.43
CA LEU A 11 -41.99 -3.01 -10.51
C LEU A 11 -41.37 -3.33 -9.13
N ASP A 12 -41.97 -2.90 -8.02
CA ASP A 12 -41.45 -3.13 -6.66
C ASP A 12 -41.54 -4.59 -6.20
N THR A 13 -42.33 -5.41 -6.90
CA THR A 13 -42.56 -6.83 -6.61
C THR A 13 -41.55 -7.79 -7.27
N GLU A 14 -40.35 -7.30 -7.57
CA GLU A 14 -39.34 -8.08 -8.28
C GLU A 14 -38.93 -9.36 -7.53
N VAL A 15 -39.13 -10.50 -8.18
CA VAL A 15 -38.62 -11.80 -7.72
C VAL A 15 -37.56 -12.32 -8.68
N ALA A 16 -36.31 -12.41 -8.22
CA ALA A 16 -35.22 -13.02 -8.97
C ALA A 16 -35.42 -14.54 -9.07
N VAL A 17 -35.49 -15.06 -10.30
CA VAL A 17 -35.61 -16.50 -10.57
C VAL A 17 -34.58 -16.89 -11.62
N GLY A 18 -33.95 -18.05 -11.45
CA GLY A 18 -33.24 -18.71 -12.53
C GLY A 18 -34.26 -19.41 -13.42
N TYR A 19 -34.22 -19.14 -14.72
CA TYR A 19 -35.03 -19.84 -15.70
C TYR A 19 -34.18 -20.21 -16.92
N ASP A 20 -34.60 -21.24 -17.63
CA ASP A 20 -34.15 -21.53 -18.99
C ASP A 20 -35.34 -21.85 -19.90
N ASP A 21 -35.11 -21.86 -21.21
CA ASP A 21 -36.19 -22.04 -22.20
C ASP A 21 -37.03 -23.31 -21.99
N ARG A 22 -36.48 -24.34 -21.32
CA ARG A 22 -37.18 -25.61 -21.04
C ARG A 22 -38.17 -25.50 -19.90
N ASP A 23 -38.10 -24.44 -19.09
CA ASP A 23 -39.07 -24.14 -18.06
C ASP A 23 -40.39 -23.61 -18.64
N PHE A 24 -40.38 -23.21 -19.92
CA PHE A 24 -41.57 -22.76 -20.63
C PHE A 24 -42.16 -23.85 -21.51
N GLY A 25 -43.48 -24.04 -21.41
CA GLY A 25 -44.23 -25.00 -22.23
C GLY A 25 -45.45 -24.34 -22.88
N PRO A 26 -45.79 -24.68 -24.13
CA PRO A 26 -46.98 -24.14 -24.80
C PRO A 26 -48.29 -24.76 -24.25
N THR A 27 -48.18 -25.85 -23.49
CA THR A 27 -49.32 -26.58 -22.95
C THR A 27 -49.48 -26.27 -21.47
N PRO A 28 -50.68 -25.85 -21.01
CA PRO A 28 -50.92 -25.61 -19.59
C PRO A 28 -50.81 -26.92 -18.79
N PRO A 29 -50.38 -26.85 -17.51
CA PRO A 29 -50.31 -28.04 -16.66
C PRO A 29 -51.70 -28.65 -16.42
N PRO A 30 -51.80 -29.98 -16.20
CA PRO A 30 -53.06 -30.62 -15.87
C PRO A 30 -53.73 -29.97 -14.65
N GLY A 31 -55.01 -29.60 -14.78
CA GLY A 31 -55.76 -28.93 -13.70
C GLY A 31 -55.62 -27.40 -13.67
N ALA A 32 -54.90 -26.79 -14.62
CA ALA A 32 -54.84 -25.34 -14.75
C ALA A 32 -56.24 -24.72 -14.97
N THR A 33 -56.57 -23.70 -14.19
CA THR A 33 -57.78 -22.90 -14.36
C THR A 33 -57.48 -21.67 -15.21
N LYS A 34 -58.38 -21.32 -16.12
CA LYS A 34 -58.26 -20.08 -16.90
C LYS A 34 -58.75 -18.92 -16.05
N VAL A 35 -57.96 -17.85 -16.01
CA VAL A 35 -58.28 -16.61 -15.29
C VAL A 35 -58.46 -15.50 -16.33
N GLU A 36 -59.41 -14.60 -16.09
CA GLU A 36 -59.51 -13.35 -16.88
C GLU A 36 -58.30 -12.48 -16.56
N VAL A 37 -57.57 -12.07 -17.58
CA VAL A 37 -56.44 -11.15 -17.46
C VAL A 37 -56.86 -9.75 -17.91
N PRO A 38 -56.29 -8.68 -17.33
CA PRO A 38 -56.48 -7.33 -17.85
C PRO A 38 -56.20 -7.25 -19.36
N ALA A 39 -57.09 -6.60 -20.11
CA ALA A 39 -57.04 -6.56 -21.57
C ALA A 39 -55.72 -5.94 -22.09
N GLU A 40 -55.18 -5.00 -21.33
CA GLU A 40 -53.95 -4.27 -21.62
C GLU A 40 -52.73 -5.20 -21.74
N ILE A 41 -52.72 -6.34 -21.06
CA ILE A 41 -51.60 -7.30 -21.10
C ILE A 41 -51.45 -7.94 -22.49
N GLY A 42 -52.54 -8.00 -23.28
CA GLY A 42 -52.53 -8.49 -24.66
C GLY A 42 -52.00 -7.46 -25.68
N GLU A 43 -51.81 -6.21 -25.27
CA GLU A 43 -51.41 -5.13 -26.17
C GLU A 43 -49.89 -5.04 -26.32
N GLU A 44 -49.39 -4.93 -27.55
CA GLU A 44 -47.96 -4.76 -27.82
C GLU A 44 -47.39 -3.50 -27.13
N ALA A 45 -48.20 -2.44 -27.06
CA ALA A 45 -47.83 -1.19 -26.39
C ALA A 45 -47.53 -1.40 -24.90
N PHE A 46 -48.28 -2.27 -24.22
CA PHE A 46 -48.05 -2.59 -22.81
C PHE A 46 -46.71 -3.30 -22.62
N LEU A 47 -46.41 -4.32 -23.42
CA LEU A 47 -45.15 -5.06 -23.33
C LEU A 47 -43.94 -4.17 -23.64
N ARG A 48 -44.03 -3.30 -24.65
CA ARG A 48 -42.97 -2.32 -24.95
C ARG A 48 -42.74 -1.36 -23.78
N ALA A 49 -43.82 -0.82 -23.20
CA ALA A 49 -43.75 0.07 -22.04
C ALA A 49 -43.15 -0.64 -20.82
N ALA A 50 -43.55 -1.89 -20.57
CA ALA A 50 -43.00 -2.74 -19.52
C ALA A 50 -41.50 -2.95 -19.67
N GLY A 51 -41.03 -3.28 -20.88
CA GLY A 51 -39.59 -3.43 -21.15
C GLY A 51 -38.80 -2.15 -20.86
N THR A 52 -39.30 -0.98 -21.29
CA THR A 52 -38.66 0.31 -20.97
C THR A 52 -38.68 0.61 -19.46
N ALA A 53 -39.77 0.30 -18.78
CA ALA A 53 -39.90 0.54 -17.35
C ALA A 53 -38.98 -0.36 -16.51
N ILE A 54 -38.84 -1.64 -16.90
CA ILE A 54 -37.89 -2.59 -16.30
C ILE A 54 -36.45 -2.15 -16.53
N GLN A 55 -36.08 -1.77 -17.75
CA GLN A 55 -34.76 -1.23 -18.07
C GLN A 55 -34.43 -0.02 -17.19
N ARG A 56 -35.37 0.93 -17.09
CA ARG A 56 -35.21 2.13 -16.28
C ARG A 56 -35.03 1.80 -14.80
N ARG A 57 -35.83 0.89 -14.24
CA ARG A 57 -35.66 0.43 -12.86
C ARG A 57 -34.27 -0.16 -12.63
N ALA A 58 -33.79 -1.02 -13.53
CA ALA A 58 -32.47 -1.61 -13.39
C ALA A 58 -31.38 -0.53 -13.34
N VAL A 59 -31.47 0.48 -14.22
CA VAL A 59 -30.57 1.64 -14.22
C VAL A 59 -30.65 2.45 -12.91
N ASP A 60 -31.86 2.69 -12.42
CA ASP A 60 -32.10 3.51 -11.23
C ASP A 60 -31.73 2.79 -9.92
N ALA A 61 -31.87 1.46 -9.86
CA ALA A 61 -31.71 0.67 -8.64
C ALA A 61 -30.36 -0.03 -8.51
N GLN A 62 -29.62 -0.23 -9.61
CA GLN A 62 -28.36 -0.97 -9.58
C GLN A 62 -27.16 -0.04 -9.68
N SER A 63 -26.27 -0.17 -8.70
CA SER A 63 -24.99 0.51 -8.65
C SER A 63 -23.91 -0.46 -8.16
N LEU A 64 -22.69 -0.28 -8.65
CA LEU A 64 -21.52 -0.98 -8.15
C LEU A 64 -20.65 -0.01 -7.35
N THR A 65 -20.56 -0.23 -6.05
CA THR A 65 -19.56 0.44 -5.22
C THR A 65 -18.20 -0.22 -5.41
N ILE A 66 -17.19 0.59 -5.71
CA ILE A 66 -15.78 0.20 -5.65
C ILE A 66 -15.00 1.19 -4.78
N TYR A 67 -13.83 0.79 -4.31
CA TYR A 67 -12.91 1.65 -3.58
C TYR A 67 -11.78 2.12 -4.50
N ARG A 68 -11.23 3.29 -4.24
CA ARG A 68 -10.10 3.86 -4.98
C ARG A 68 -9.11 4.51 -4.04
N ASN A 69 -7.83 4.35 -4.34
CA ASN A 69 -6.76 5.18 -3.82
C ASN A 69 -6.17 6.00 -4.97
N ARG A 70 -6.30 7.32 -4.92
CA ARG A 70 -5.91 8.21 -6.04
C ARG A 70 -4.40 8.36 -6.14
N GLU A 71 -3.73 8.54 -5.00
CA GLU A 71 -2.28 8.74 -4.91
C GLU A 71 -1.52 7.51 -5.42
N LEU A 72 -1.98 6.31 -5.04
CA LEU A 72 -1.41 5.04 -5.48
C LEU A 72 -1.97 4.57 -6.84
N LYS A 73 -2.97 5.26 -7.39
CA LYS A 73 -3.69 4.92 -8.64
C LYS A 73 -4.24 3.50 -8.64
N LEU A 74 -4.78 3.08 -7.50
CA LEU A 74 -5.36 1.75 -7.30
C LEU A 74 -6.87 1.82 -7.25
N TYR A 75 -7.50 0.77 -7.77
CA TYR A 75 -8.95 0.54 -7.73
C TYR A 75 -9.22 -0.86 -7.17
N SER A 76 -10.30 -0.98 -6.41
CA SER A 76 -10.76 -2.27 -5.92
C SER A 76 -11.39 -3.08 -7.04
N ARG A 77 -11.47 -4.39 -6.85
CA ARG A 77 -12.24 -5.27 -7.71
C ARG A 77 -13.72 -5.19 -7.33
N PRO A 78 -14.65 -5.52 -8.26
CA PRO A 78 -16.06 -5.65 -7.91
C PRO A 78 -16.26 -6.64 -6.76
N GLY A 79 -16.96 -6.22 -5.71
CA GLY A 79 -17.23 -7.06 -4.52
C GLY A 79 -16.05 -7.29 -3.59
N GLU A 80 -14.88 -6.67 -3.83
CA GLU A 80 -13.75 -6.71 -2.89
C GLU A 80 -14.11 -5.93 -1.61
N SER A 81 -13.78 -6.49 -0.44
CA SER A 81 -14.02 -5.77 0.82
C SER A 81 -13.07 -4.58 0.97
N ARG A 82 -13.47 -3.58 1.76
CA ARG A 82 -12.64 -2.39 2.02
C ARG A 82 -11.31 -2.77 2.66
N GLU A 83 -11.30 -3.74 3.56
CA GLU A 83 -10.12 -4.23 4.26
C GLU A 83 -9.15 -4.94 3.31
N ALA A 84 -9.66 -5.76 2.40
CA ALA A 84 -8.85 -6.44 1.40
C ALA A 84 -8.20 -5.42 0.43
N PHE A 85 -8.95 -4.40 0.03
CA PHE A 85 -8.42 -3.30 -0.78
C PHE A 85 -7.37 -2.48 -0.01
N ALA A 86 -7.63 -2.15 1.25
CA ALA A 86 -6.70 -1.42 2.12
C ALA A 86 -5.36 -2.17 2.28
N ALA A 87 -5.39 -3.49 2.50
CA ALA A 87 -4.19 -4.31 2.58
C ALA A 87 -3.35 -4.26 1.28
N ARG A 88 -4.00 -4.26 0.11
CA ARG A 88 -3.31 -4.09 -1.19
C ARG A 88 -2.73 -2.70 -1.35
N ALA A 89 -3.43 -1.66 -0.88
CA ALA A 89 -2.92 -0.29 -0.88
C ALA A 89 -1.68 -0.16 0.02
N ASP A 90 -1.71 -0.73 1.23
CA ASP A 90 -0.56 -0.79 2.15
C ASP A 90 0.66 -1.51 1.54
N GLU A 91 0.44 -2.65 0.86
CA GLU A 91 1.52 -3.36 0.16
C GLU A 91 2.14 -2.53 -0.98
N ALA A 92 1.31 -1.84 -1.75
CA ALA A 92 1.76 -0.96 -2.83
C ALA A 92 2.54 0.25 -2.29
N ALA A 93 2.09 0.81 -1.16
CA ALA A 93 2.75 1.91 -0.48
C ALA A 93 4.11 1.49 0.07
N GLN A 94 4.21 0.35 0.74
CA GLN A 94 5.51 -0.21 1.19
C GLN A 94 6.47 -0.41 0.04
N SER A 95 5.98 -0.97 -1.08
CA SER A 95 6.80 -1.13 -2.28
C SER A 95 7.27 0.22 -2.85
N GLY A 96 6.46 1.27 -2.70
CA GLY A 96 6.83 2.65 -3.02
C GLY A 96 7.93 3.20 -2.12
N ALA A 97 7.72 3.10 -0.81
CA ALA A 97 8.67 3.51 0.22
C ALA A 97 10.03 2.82 0.04
N ASP A 98 10.04 1.50 -0.18
CA ASP A 98 11.26 0.73 -0.39
C ASP A 98 12.05 1.23 -1.62
N ARG A 99 11.36 1.54 -2.73
CA ARG A 99 12.00 2.08 -3.95
C ARG A 99 12.58 3.47 -3.73
N GLU A 100 11.93 4.30 -2.92
CA GLU A 100 12.38 5.66 -2.63
C GLU A 100 13.55 5.66 -1.65
N ALA A 101 13.44 4.90 -0.55
CA ALA A 101 14.50 4.69 0.41
C ALA A 101 15.77 4.09 -0.24
N ALA A 102 15.63 3.21 -1.24
CA ALA A 102 16.77 2.69 -2.00
C ALA A 102 17.57 3.79 -2.71
N LYS A 103 16.90 4.79 -3.32
CA LYS A 103 17.58 5.90 -4.01
C LYS A 103 18.39 6.78 -3.05
N ILE A 104 17.88 6.97 -1.84
CA ILE A 104 18.55 7.75 -0.80
C ILE A 104 19.75 6.99 -0.26
N ARG A 105 19.59 5.68 -0.02
CA ARG A 105 20.68 4.79 0.38
C ARG A 105 21.85 4.88 -0.61
N ASP A 106 21.57 4.75 -1.91
CA ASP A 106 22.59 4.82 -2.96
C ASP A 106 23.35 6.17 -2.96
N ARG A 107 22.63 7.28 -2.75
CA ARG A 107 23.24 8.62 -2.69
C ARG A 107 24.15 8.79 -1.46
N LEU A 108 23.76 8.23 -0.33
CA LEU A 108 24.42 8.46 0.95
C LEU A 108 25.53 7.44 1.23
N GLU A 109 25.49 6.25 0.63
CA GLU A 109 26.56 5.24 0.72
C GLU A 109 27.90 5.79 0.20
N ALA A 110 27.89 6.56 -0.89
CA ALA A 110 29.09 7.22 -1.40
C ALA A 110 29.66 8.30 -0.45
N LYS A 111 28.81 8.98 0.33
CA LYS A 111 29.24 9.98 1.33
C LYS A 111 29.80 9.27 2.56
N ARG A 112 29.15 8.19 2.99
CA ARG A 112 29.60 7.32 4.09
C ARG A 112 30.97 6.72 3.80
N GLU A 113 31.17 6.10 2.65
CA GLU A 113 32.45 5.48 2.29
C GLU A 113 33.60 6.48 2.35
N ARG A 114 33.38 7.72 1.86
CA ARG A 114 34.37 8.80 1.93
C ARG A 114 34.70 9.20 3.37
N LEU A 115 33.70 9.29 4.24
CA LEU A 115 33.90 9.62 5.65
C LEU A 115 34.58 8.48 6.41
N GLU A 116 34.23 7.22 6.13
CA GLU A 116 34.90 6.04 6.69
C GLU A 116 36.38 5.98 6.29
N GLN A 117 36.70 6.21 5.02
CA GLN A 117 38.08 6.30 4.53
C GLN A 117 38.85 7.47 5.17
N ALA A 118 38.19 8.62 5.34
CA ALA A 118 38.79 9.78 6.01
C ALA A 118 39.05 9.51 7.49
N LEU A 119 38.14 8.82 8.17
CA LEU A 119 38.27 8.42 9.56
C LEU A 119 39.41 7.42 9.74
N GLU A 120 39.47 6.39 8.89
CA GLU A 120 40.57 5.42 8.92
C GLU A 120 41.92 6.12 8.72
N THR A 121 42.00 7.04 7.77
CA THR A 121 43.21 7.84 7.51
C THR A 121 43.60 8.70 8.72
N ALA A 122 42.63 9.34 9.37
CA ALA A 122 42.87 10.17 10.56
C ALA A 122 43.35 9.33 11.75
N ARG A 123 42.71 8.18 12.01
CA ARG A 123 43.10 7.24 13.07
C ARG A 123 44.50 6.68 12.84
N ARG A 124 44.79 6.19 11.63
CA ARG A 124 46.13 5.70 11.26
C ARG A 124 47.20 6.77 11.47
N ARG A 125 46.89 8.03 11.14
CA ARG A 125 47.82 9.14 11.36
C ARG A 125 48.07 9.42 12.83
N ALA A 126 47.05 9.32 13.68
CA ALA A 126 47.17 9.45 15.12
C ALA A 126 48.03 8.32 15.71
N GLU A 127 47.81 7.08 15.26
CA GLU A 127 48.58 5.88 15.66
C GLU A 127 50.05 5.96 15.25
N GLU A 128 50.35 6.34 14.01
CA GLU A 128 51.73 6.57 13.55
C GLU A 128 52.45 7.60 14.42
N LEU A 129 51.79 8.71 14.71
CA LEU A 129 52.33 9.78 15.57
C LEU A 129 52.48 9.35 17.03
N GLU A 130 51.75 8.33 17.49
CA GLU A 130 51.94 7.68 18.79
C GLU A 130 53.10 6.67 18.75
N ALA A 131 53.23 5.89 17.67
CA ALA A 131 54.28 4.87 17.51
C ALA A 131 55.67 5.50 17.32
N ASP A 132 55.80 6.61 16.58
CA ASP A 132 57.02 7.43 16.48
C ASP A 132 57.46 8.00 17.85
N GLN A 133 56.55 7.97 18.81
CA GLN A 133 56.65 8.58 20.12
C GLN A 133 56.84 7.54 21.24
N LYS A 134 56.43 6.28 21.04
CA LYS A 134 56.61 5.15 21.94
C LYS A 134 57.48 4.06 21.30
N THR A 135 58.71 3.89 21.78
CA THR A 135 59.36 2.57 21.73
C THR A 135 58.47 1.59 22.51
N ARG A 136 57.75 0.72 21.77
CA ARG A 136 56.96 -0.45 22.21
C ARG A 136 56.11 -0.28 23.48
N THR A 137 54.80 -0.17 23.29
CA THR A 137 53.85 -0.83 24.21
C THR A 137 52.60 -1.27 23.45
N THR A 138 52.41 -2.58 23.38
CA THR A 138 51.24 -3.26 22.80
C THR A 138 50.00 -2.80 23.56
N THR A 139 48.98 -2.30 22.85
CA THR A 139 47.66 -2.05 23.43
C THR A 139 46.64 -2.80 22.58
N GLU A 140 45.91 -3.71 23.22
CA GLU A 140 44.81 -4.47 22.64
C GLU A 140 43.65 -3.50 22.32
N LEU A 141 43.21 -3.49 21.06
CA LEU A 141 41.96 -2.84 20.64
C LEU A 141 40.85 -3.89 20.57
N LEU A 142 40.09 -3.97 21.65
CA LEU A 142 38.74 -4.51 21.69
C LEU A 142 37.79 -3.34 21.95
N ALA A 143 36.87 -3.06 21.03
CA ALA A 143 35.52 -2.61 21.37
C ALA A 143 34.67 -2.57 20.10
N GLY A 144 33.51 -3.23 20.20
CA GLY A 144 32.54 -3.32 19.13
C GLY A 144 31.99 -1.96 18.72
N ALA A 145 32.04 -1.72 17.43
CA ALA A 145 31.18 -0.80 16.71
C ALA A 145 30.91 -1.46 15.36
N GLY A 146 29.67 -1.84 15.08
CA GLY A 146 29.36 -2.46 13.78
C GLY A 146 28.11 -3.34 13.71
N THR A 147 27.27 -3.39 14.74
CA THR A 147 26.12 -4.32 14.77
C THR A 147 24.79 -3.74 14.28
N VAL A 148 24.71 -2.46 13.90
CA VAL A 148 23.45 -1.88 13.42
C VAL A 148 23.33 -1.93 11.88
N LEU A 149 24.45 -1.85 11.15
CA LEU A 149 24.46 -1.77 9.68
C LEU A 149 24.47 -3.13 8.93
N SER A 150 24.76 -4.24 9.62
CA SER A 150 24.75 -5.59 9.01
C SER A 150 23.34 -6.05 8.61
N VAL A 151 22.31 -5.51 9.26
CA VAL A 151 20.89 -5.84 8.98
C VAL A 151 20.35 -5.12 7.75
N LEU A 152 20.93 -3.96 7.39
CA LEU A 152 20.51 -3.14 6.25
C LEU A 152 21.09 -3.64 4.90
N LEU A 153 22.27 -4.26 4.93
CA LEU A 153 22.97 -4.75 3.73
C LEU A 153 22.59 -6.20 3.35
N GLY A 154 21.79 -6.89 4.17
CA GLY A 154 21.41 -8.31 3.98
C GLY A 154 20.25 -8.58 3.02
N GLY A 155 19.70 -7.55 2.35
CA GLY A 155 18.73 -7.71 1.26
C GLY A 155 17.37 -8.32 1.64
N ARG A 156 17.00 -8.37 2.93
CA ARG A 156 15.72 -8.96 3.39
C ARG A 156 15.00 -8.19 4.52
N GLY A 157 15.38 -6.95 4.80
CA GLY A 157 14.71 -6.12 5.80
C GLY A 157 13.69 -5.17 5.16
N ARG A 158 12.40 -5.33 5.50
CA ARG A 158 11.34 -4.35 5.17
C ARG A 158 11.60 -3.04 5.92
N ALA A 159 11.29 -1.89 5.31
CA ALA A 159 11.50 -0.54 5.89
C ALA A 159 11.05 -0.40 7.36
N ARG A 160 9.95 -1.06 7.74
CA ARG A 160 9.39 -1.07 9.11
C ARG A 160 10.26 -1.71 10.21
N THR A 161 11.36 -2.38 9.88
CA THR A 161 12.26 -3.00 10.87
C THR A 161 13.37 -2.04 11.36
N ILE A 162 13.57 -0.90 10.69
CA ILE A 162 14.73 -0.02 10.89
C ILE A 162 14.48 1.00 12.01
N ALA A 163 13.21 1.32 12.32
CA ALA A 163 12.82 2.35 13.29
C ALA A 163 12.97 1.97 14.79
N ARG A 164 13.74 0.93 15.15
CA ARG A 164 13.83 0.43 16.55
C ARG A 164 15.23 0.20 17.13
N ALA A 165 16.30 0.68 16.49
CA ALA A 165 17.66 0.50 17.00
C ALA A 165 18.37 1.84 17.23
N GLY A 166 18.14 2.45 18.40
CA GLY A 166 18.86 3.64 18.85
C GLY A 166 19.25 3.53 20.33
N GLY A 167 20.54 3.47 20.63
CA GLY A 167 21.08 3.71 21.97
C GLY A 167 22.29 2.87 22.37
N ALA A 168 23.49 3.48 22.29
CA ALA A 168 24.46 3.61 23.39
C ALA A 168 25.85 4.01 22.85
N ILE A 169 26.28 5.24 23.13
CA ILE A 169 27.67 5.71 22.94
C ILE A 169 28.22 6.11 24.31
N GLY A 170 29.36 5.53 24.69
CA GLY A 170 30.12 5.88 25.89
C GLY A 170 31.50 6.40 25.51
N THR A 171 31.79 7.66 25.83
CA THR A 171 33.07 8.32 25.62
C THR A 171 34.06 7.94 26.74
N ALA A 172 35.28 7.54 26.37
CA ALA A 172 36.38 7.38 27.32
C ALA A 172 37.59 8.19 26.86
N ALA A 173 38.01 9.14 27.69
CA ALA A 173 39.20 9.97 27.50
C ALA A 173 40.37 9.47 28.35
N SER A 174 41.60 9.55 27.84
CA SER A 174 42.83 9.36 28.63
C SER A 174 43.94 10.33 28.19
N ARG A 175 44.77 10.77 29.16
CA ARG A 175 45.69 11.92 29.10
C ARG A 175 47.18 11.53 29.05
N ARG A 176 47.93 12.36 28.30
CA ARG A 176 49.34 12.88 28.43
C ARG A 176 50.53 11.91 28.47
N GLY A 177 51.70 12.23 27.88
CA GLY A 177 52.18 13.51 27.29
C GLY A 177 53.41 13.34 26.39
N MET A 178 53.81 14.41 25.67
CA MET A 178 55.07 14.46 24.89
C MET A 178 55.44 15.85 24.35
N THR A 179 56.61 15.96 23.69
CA THR A 179 57.22 17.17 23.12
C THR A 179 56.23 18.03 22.33
N VAL A 180 56.19 19.33 22.64
CA VAL A 180 55.12 20.28 22.26
C VAL A 180 54.70 20.15 20.79
N ARG A 181 55.62 20.11 19.82
CA ARG A 181 55.27 20.02 18.39
C ARG A 181 54.72 18.66 17.92
N ALA A 182 55.18 17.55 18.52
CA ALA A 182 54.73 16.22 18.12
C ALA A 182 53.42 15.86 18.83
N ALA A 183 53.25 16.27 20.08
CA ALA A 183 51.98 16.19 20.80
C ALA A 183 50.87 17.04 20.15
N GLU A 184 51.20 18.25 19.68
CA GLU A 184 50.27 19.10 18.91
C GLU A 184 49.78 18.42 17.63
N ARG A 185 50.68 17.83 16.83
CA ARG A 185 50.30 17.12 15.60
C ARG A 185 49.41 15.89 15.87
N ARG A 186 49.66 15.16 16.96
CA ARG A 186 48.83 14.02 17.36
C ARG A 186 47.44 14.48 17.77
N ARG A 187 47.36 15.52 18.61
CA ARG A 187 46.09 16.13 19.03
C ARG A 187 45.25 16.55 17.82
N THR A 188 45.84 17.21 16.83
CA THR A 188 45.10 17.61 15.62
C THR A 188 44.59 16.40 14.82
N ALA A 189 45.33 15.28 14.79
CA ALA A 189 44.86 14.05 14.14
C ALA A 189 43.71 13.38 14.91
N GLU A 190 43.79 13.34 16.25
CA GLU A 190 42.72 12.87 17.13
C GLU A 190 41.45 13.73 16.97
N GLU A 191 41.58 15.06 17.02
CA GLU A 191 40.48 16.00 16.79
C GLU A 191 39.81 15.79 15.43
N LYS A 192 40.61 15.54 14.37
CA LYS A 192 40.08 15.23 13.04
C LYS A 192 39.33 13.90 13.01
N ALA A 193 39.83 12.88 13.69
CA ALA A 193 39.13 11.59 13.80
C ALA A 193 37.78 11.76 14.49
N THR A 194 37.75 12.44 15.64
CA THR A 194 36.52 12.74 16.39
C THR A 194 35.52 13.55 15.56
N ALA A 195 35.97 14.58 14.83
CA ALA A 195 35.07 15.35 13.96
C ALA A 195 34.50 14.51 12.81
N THR A 196 35.28 13.55 12.28
CA THR A 196 34.83 12.65 11.21
C THR A 196 33.85 11.60 11.75
N GLU A 197 34.06 11.09 12.97
CA GLU A 197 33.10 10.23 13.68
C GLU A 197 31.76 10.93 13.89
N GLN A 198 31.77 12.18 14.38
CA GLN A 198 30.56 12.99 14.54
C GLN A 198 29.84 13.19 13.19
N SER A 199 30.59 13.45 12.12
CA SER A 199 30.02 13.59 10.77
C SER A 199 29.38 12.29 10.24
N LEU A 200 29.90 11.12 10.65
CA LEU A 200 29.29 9.82 10.34
C LEU A 200 28.00 9.60 11.12
N GLU A 201 28.01 9.89 12.43
CA GLU A 201 26.81 9.79 13.28
C GLU A 201 25.70 10.71 12.80
N GLU A 202 26.02 11.97 12.45
CA GLU A 202 25.06 12.92 11.88
C GLU A 202 24.47 12.42 10.55
N LEU A 203 25.30 11.82 9.69
CA LEU A 203 24.85 11.24 8.42
C LEU A 203 23.94 10.03 8.63
N GLU A 204 24.24 9.17 9.60
CA GLU A 204 23.40 8.03 9.95
C GLU A 204 22.05 8.46 10.50
N GLN A 205 22.04 9.50 11.35
CA GLN A 205 20.79 10.05 11.87
C GLN A 205 19.94 10.70 10.76
N GLU A 206 20.55 11.48 9.88
CA GLU A 206 19.90 12.08 8.69
C GLU A 206 19.22 10.99 7.84
N LEU A 207 19.89 9.85 7.62
CA LEU A 207 19.34 8.71 6.88
C LEU A 207 18.13 8.07 7.59
N ILE A 208 18.21 7.89 8.91
CA ILE A 208 17.11 7.30 9.70
C ILE A 208 15.88 8.20 9.62
N ASP A 209 16.08 9.51 9.79
CA ASP A 209 14.99 10.49 9.78
C ASP A 209 14.34 10.57 8.39
N GLU A 210 15.14 10.62 7.32
CA GLU A 210 14.65 10.67 5.93
C GLU A 210 13.87 9.39 5.56
N ILE A 211 14.36 8.21 5.96
CA ILE A 211 13.63 6.94 5.75
C ILE A 211 12.31 6.92 6.53
N ALA A 212 12.30 7.42 7.76
CA ALA A 212 11.09 7.47 8.58
C ALA A 212 10.04 8.42 7.99
N GLU A 213 10.47 9.57 7.44
CA GLU A 213 9.60 10.52 6.74
C GLU A 213 8.97 9.86 5.50
N ILE A 214 9.76 9.13 4.71
CA ILE A 214 9.25 8.38 3.54
C ILE A 214 8.23 7.33 3.95
N ASP A 215 8.52 6.51 4.96
CA ASP A 215 7.58 5.49 5.42
C ASP A 215 6.25 6.12 5.89
N ALA A 216 6.32 7.24 6.62
CA ALA A 216 5.15 7.98 7.07
C ALA A 216 4.33 8.56 5.90
N ASP A 217 4.99 9.17 4.92
CA ASP A 217 4.34 9.73 3.73
C ASP A 217 3.64 8.66 2.89
N TRP A 218 4.29 7.51 2.69
CA TRP A 218 3.70 6.39 1.96
C TRP A 218 2.55 5.74 2.73
N ALA A 219 2.65 5.62 4.06
CA ALA A 219 1.55 5.13 4.89
C ALA A 219 0.34 6.07 4.81
N ALA A 220 0.55 7.39 4.89
CA ALA A 220 -0.51 8.37 4.73
C ALA A 220 -1.21 8.25 3.36
N LYS A 221 -0.44 8.07 2.27
CA LYS A 221 -0.99 7.80 0.94
C LYS A 221 -1.83 6.53 0.90
N ALA A 222 -1.43 5.47 1.60
CA ALA A 222 -2.18 4.20 1.61
C ALA A 222 -3.56 4.34 2.27
N ASP A 223 -3.66 5.17 3.30
CA ASP A 223 -4.88 5.39 4.07
C ASP A 223 -5.93 6.25 3.34
N GLU A 224 -5.55 6.95 2.27
CA GLU A 224 -6.46 7.73 1.42
C GLU A 224 -7.32 6.85 0.52
N LEU A 225 -8.34 6.22 1.11
CA LEU A 225 -9.30 5.36 0.43
C LEU A 225 -10.65 6.07 0.25
N ASP A 226 -10.98 6.33 -1.02
CA ASP A 226 -12.28 6.83 -1.44
C ASP A 226 -13.23 5.69 -1.81
N GLU A 227 -14.53 5.94 -1.67
CA GLU A 227 -15.59 5.13 -2.26
C GLU A 227 -16.09 5.79 -3.55
N ILE A 228 -16.33 4.98 -4.59
CA ILE A 228 -16.90 5.41 -5.85
C ILE A 228 -18.10 4.53 -6.16
N GLU A 229 -19.23 5.17 -6.36
CA GLU A 229 -20.42 4.54 -6.89
C GLU A 229 -20.39 4.60 -8.43
N ILE A 230 -20.33 3.43 -9.08
CA ILE A 230 -20.48 3.29 -10.52
C ILE A 230 -21.93 2.93 -10.79
N ARG A 231 -22.68 3.84 -11.41
CA ARG A 231 -24.06 3.60 -11.81
C ARG A 231 -24.11 2.99 -13.21
N LEU A 232 -25.18 2.25 -13.47
CA LEU A 232 -25.50 1.85 -14.83
C LEU A 232 -25.94 3.07 -15.64
N GLU A 233 -25.60 3.08 -16.92
CA GLU A 233 -26.11 4.08 -17.87
C GLU A 233 -27.18 3.43 -18.76
N SER A 234 -28.26 4.17 -19.06
CA SER A 234 -29.35 3.64 -19.89
C SER A 234 -28.91 3.05 -21.24
N PRO A 235 -27.91 3.62 -21.96
CA PRO A 235 -27.40 3.02 -23.20
C PRO A 235 -26.75 1.64 -23.02
N ASP A 236 -26.25 1.33 -21.82
CA ASP A 236 -25.52 0.09 -21.52
C ASP A 236 -26.43 -1.04 -21.01
N VAL A 237 -27.67 -0.71 -20.63
CA VAL A 237 -28.66 -1.68 -20.16
C VAL A 237 -29.64 -1.99 -21.28
N ARG A 238 -29.92 -3.27 -21.54
CA ARG A 238 -30.95 -3.69 -22.49
C ARG A 238 -31.74 -4.88 -21.94
N VAL A 239 -33.04 -4.85 -22.17
CA VAL A 239 -33.90 -6.03 -21.95
C VAL A 239 -33.70 -6.95 -23.14
N VAL A 240 -33.10 -8.11 -22.90
CA VAL A 240 -32.81 -9.11 -23.95
C VAL A 240 -34.08 -9.87 -24.35
N GLU A 241 -34.91 -10.16 -23.36
CA GLU A 241 -36.12 -10.95 -23.53
C GLU A 241 -37.18 -10.46 -22.54
N LEU A 242 -38.43 -10.43 -22.98
CA LEU A 242 -39.59 -10.11 -22.15
C LEU A 242 -40.71 -11.09 -22.48
N ASN A 243 -41.02 -11.97 -21.53
CA ASN A 243 -42.06 -12.98 -21.67
C ASN A 243 -43.19 -12.73 -20.66
N LEU A 244 -44.43 -12.91 -21.12
CA LEU A 244 -45.57 -13.09 -20.24
C LEU A 244 -45.66 -14.57 -19.86
N VAL A 245 -45.65 -14.86 -18.56
CA VAL A 245 -45.63 -16.24 -18.05
C VAL A 245 -46.76 -16.44 -17.04
N TRP A 246 -47.34 -17.64 -17.05
CA TRP A 246 -48.27 -18.09 -16.02
C TRP A 246 -47.49 -18.90 -15.00
N VAL A 247 -47.45 -18.42 -13.76
CA VAL A 247 -46.82 -19.13 -12.65
C VAL A 247 -47.88 -19.93 -11.92
N PRO A 248 -47.77 -21.28 -11.84
CA PRO A 248 -48.66 -22.08 -11.02
C PRO A 248 -48.54 -21.65 -9.55
N THR A 249 -49.66 -21.25 -8.96
CA THR A 249 -49.78 -21.03 -7.51
C THR A 249 -50.42 -22.28 -6.91
N ALA A 250 -49.87 -22.77 -5.80
CA ALA A 250 -50.33 -23.97 -5.11
C ALA A 250 -51.65 -23.73 -4.36
#